data_AF-A0A951DUB2-F1
#
_entry.id   AF-A0A951DUB2-F1
#
_cell.length_a   1.000
_cell.length_b   1.000
_cell.length_c   1.000
_cell.angle_alpha   90.00
_cell.angle_beta   90.00
_cell.angle_gamma   90.00
#
_symmetry.space_group_name_H-M   'P 1'
#
loop_
_entity.id
_entity.type
_entity.pdbx_description
1 polymer ?
#
loop_
_entity_poly.entity_id
_entity_poly.type
_entity_poly.pdbx_seq_one_letter_code
_entity_poly.pdbx_strand_id
1 'polypeptide(L)'
;MSRVSALLTAVLLGGSLQAVGADDVTQFRAVYKELVETNTTLSAGDCTLAAQRMAARLKSAGFPETDLHLFTAPDHPREGGLVAIYPGRDPKLKGILLLAHIDVVEAKREDWTRDPFTLVEENGNFYARGAFDDKAEAAIWVDTLMRLRQQNVHPRRTLKLALTCGEETAGAFNGAQWLTEHQRDLIDAAFAINEGAMGELDAAGKRTVLEVQAGEKFPQNYRLEVTNPGGHSSRPLKDNAIYRLARALERVAAYEFPAQFTEGSRAYFEAMAKIEAARGEGQIAGAMNALLKDPPDPQAIALVSAKDPTWNATLRTTCV
;
A
#
# COMPACT_ATOMS: atom_id res chain seq x y z
N MET A 1 -25.26 -2.04 -46.97
CA MET A 1 -24.42 -2.77 -45.99
C MET A 1 -25.03 -2.53 -44.62
N SER A 2 -25.56 -3.60 -44.02
CA SER A 2 -26.43 -3.57 -42.84
C SER A 2 -25.64 -3.32 -41.55
N ARG A 3 -26.10 -2.40 -40.71
CA ARG A 3 -25.59 -2.20 -39.34
C ARG A 3 -26.40 -3.08 -38.40
N VAL A 4 -25.78 -4.14 -37.88
CA VAL A 4 -26.33 -4.97 -36.81
C VAL A 4 -25.86 -4.38 -35.49
N SER A 5 -26.75 -3.70 -34.77
CA SER A 5 -26.57 -3.38 -33.35
C SER A 5 -26.89 -4.63 -32.53
N ALA A 6 -25.87 -5.26 -31.96
CA ALA A 6 -26.04 -6.29 -30.94
C ALA A 6 -26.17 -5.62 -29.57
N LEU A 7 -27.38 -5.62 -29.01
CA LEU A 7 -27.58 -5.36 -27.57
C LEU A 7 -27.02 -6.56 -26.81
N LEU A 8 -25.93 -6.37 -26.07
CA LEU A 8 -25.52 -7.29 -25.01
C LEU A 8 -26.37 -6.98 -23.76
N THR A 9 -27.41 -7.78 -23.52
CA THR A 9 -28.08 -7.81 -22.22
C THR A 9 -27.30 -8.76 -21.32
N ALA A 10 -26.41 -8.21 -20.48
CA ALA A 10 -25.74 -9.00 -19.44
C ALA A 10 -26.76 -9.33 -18.34
N VAL A 11 -27.24 -10.58 -18.33
CA VAL A 11 -28.01 -11.12 -17.21
C VAL A 11 -27.04 -11.37 -16.04
N LEU A 12 -26.94 -10.41 -15.14
CA LEU A 12 -26.27 -10.56 -13.84
C LEU A 12 -27.15 -11.44 -12.94
N LEU A 13 -26.98 -12.77 -13.03
CA LEU A 13 -27.31 -13.66 -11.92
C LEU A 13 -26.19 -13.55 -10.89
N GLY A 14 -26.09 -12.39 -10.25
CA GLY A 14 -25.27 -12.19 -9.07
C GLY A 14 -26.05 -12.65 -7.85
N GLY A 15 -25.51 -13.61 -7.09
CA GLY A 15 -25.94 -13.76 -5.71
C GLY A 15 -25.74 -12.40 -5.04
N SER A 16 -26.83 -11.78 -4.61
CA SER A 16 -26.78 -10.48 -3.95
C SER A 16 -26.01 -10.65 -2.64
N LEU A 17 -24.85 -10.01 -2.53
CA LEU A 17 -24.25 -9.74 -1.23
C LEU A 17 -25.30 -9.04 -0.38
N GLN A 18 -25.59 -9.60 0.80
CA GLN A 18 -26.49 -8.93 1.74
C GLN A 18 -25.87 -7.59 2.14
N ALA A 19 -26.71 -6.59 2.39
CA ALA A 19 -26.25 -5.30 2.89
C ALA A 19 -25.50 -5.50 4.21
N VAL A 20 -24.41 -4.74 4.41
CA VAL A 20 -23.58 -4.81 5.62
C VAL A 20 -24.44 -4.50 6.85
N GLY A 21 -24.59 -5.49 7.74
CA GLY A 21 -25.36 -5.37 8.98
C GLY A 21 -24.57 -4.80 10.16
N ALA A 22 -25.21 -4.66 11.32
CA ALA A 22 -24.53 -4.26 12.56
C ALA A 22 -23.58 -5.37 13.07
N ASP A 23 -23.98 -6.63 12.92
CA ASP A 23 -23.17 -7.80 13.31
C ASP A 23 -21.89 -7.89 12.48
N ASP A 24 -22.03 -7.63 11.19
CA ASP A 24 -20.94 -7.52 10.23
C ASP A 24 -19.90 -6.46 10.64
N VAL A 25 -20.34 -5.25 11.02
CA VAL A 25 -19.42 -4.21 11.51
C VAL A 25 -18.74 -4.66 12.79
N THR A 26 -19.47 -5.31 13.70
CA THR A 26 -18.92 -5.82 14.96
C THR A 26 -17.85 -6.89 14.72
N GLN A 27 -18.09 -7.79 13.76
CA GLN A 27 -17.16 -8.84 13.35
C GLN A 27 -15.88 -8.24 12.77
N PHE A 28 -16.02 -7.31 11.82
CA PHE A 28 -14.88 -6.59 11.25
C PHE A 28 -14.06 -5.88 12.34
N ARG A 29 -14.73 -5.15 13.25
CA ARG A 29 -14.07 -4.44 14.36
C ARG A 29 -13.27 -5.37 15.26
N ALA A 30 -13.76 -6.59 15.49
CA ALA A 30 -13.04 -7.58 16.29
C ALA A 30 -11.76 -8.09 15.60
N VAL A 31 -11.81 -8.34 14.28
CA VAL A 31 -10.64 -8.72 13.47
C VAL A 31 -9.63 -7.57 13.43
N TYR A 32 -10.11 -6.38 13.09
CA TYR A 32 -9.29 -5.17 12.97
C TYR A 32 -8.60 -4.80 14.29
N LYS A 33 -9.33 -4.80 15.40
CA LYS A 33 -8.75 -4.54 16.73
C LYS A 33 -7.67 -5.56 17.08
N GLU A 34 -7.93 -6.86 16.93
CA GLU A 34 -6.94 -7.88 17.26
C GLU A 34 -5.66 -7.75 16.41
N LEU A 35 -5.81 -7.49 15.11
CA LEU A 35 -4.66 -7.35 14.23
C LEU A 35 -3.83 -6.10 14.57
N VAL A 36 -4.49 -4.95 14.73
CA VAL A 36 -3.84 -3.67 15.08
C VAL A 36 -3.14 -3.74 16.45
N GLU A 37 -3.78 -4.32 17.46
CA GLU A 37 -3.22 -4.43 18.81
C GLU A 37 -2.15 -5.53 18.93
N THR A 38 -1.97 -6.37 17.91
CA THR A 38 -0.82 -7.27 17.85
C THR A 38 0.40 -6.45 17.43
N ASN A 39 1.35 -6.20 18.34
CA ASN A 39 2.58 -5.53 17.97
C ASN A 39 3.38 -6.39 16.97
N THR A 40 3.67 -5.82 15.80
CA THR A 40 4.40 -6.46 14.70
C THR A 40 5.58 -5.60 14.23
N THR A 41 6.10 -4.72 15.09
CA THR A 41 7.35 -4.01 14.77
C THR A 41 8.53 -4.97 14.69
N LEU A 42 9.52 -4.65 13.87
CA LEU A 42 10.68 -5.50 13.68
C LEU A 42 11.46 -5.74 14.98
N SER A 43 11.63 -4.72 15.82
CA SER A 43 12.47 -4.83 17.02
C SER A 43 11.86 -5.67 18.14
N ALA A 44 10.54 -5.65 18.29
CA ALA A 44 9.86 -6.16 19.49
C ALA A 44 8.58 -6.95 19.20
N GLY A 45 8.02 -6.85 18.00
CA GLY A 45 6.78 -7.48 17.60
C GLY A 45 6.91 -8.93 17.13
N ASP A 46 5.80 -9.45 16.62
CA ASP A 46 5.68 -10.82 16.12
C ASP A 46 4.59 -10.91 15.01
N CYS A 47 5.01 -10.85 13.75
CA CYS A 47 4.15 -11.07 12.58
C CYS A 47 3.60 -12.50 12.56
N THR A 48 4.38 -13.49 12.99
CA THR A 48 3.93 -14.89 13.04
C THR A 48 2.72 -15.04 13.96
N LEU A 49 2.73 -14.37 15.12
CA LEU A 49 1.60 -14.33 16.04
C LEU A 49 0.38 -13.65 15.41
N ALA A 50 0.57 -12.52 14.72
CA ALA A 50 -0.51 -11.84 14.00
C ALA A 50 -1.15 -12.75 12.94
N ALA A 51 -0.33 -13.43 12.13
CA ALA A 51 -0.78 -14.40 11.13
C ALA A 51 -1.53 -15.58 11.77
N GLN A 52 -1.04 -16.13 12.88
CA GLN A 52 -1.71 -17.19 13.63
C GLN A 52 -3.09 -16.77 14.15
N ARG A 53 -3.22 -15.53 14.66
CA ARG A 53 -4.50 -14.97 15.10
C ARG A 53 -5.49 -14.85 13.94
N MET A 54 -5.04 -14.36 12.78
CA MET A 54 -5.89 -14.26 11.59
C MET A 54 -6.29 -15.63 11.04
N ALA A 55 -5.38 -16.61 11.07
CA ALA A 55 -5.70 -18.00 10.72
C ALA A 55 -6.77 -18.58 11.66
N ALA A 56 -6.68 -18.31 12.97
CA ALA A 56 -7.68 -18.72 13.94
C ALA A 56 -9.06 -18.09 13.66
N ARG A 57 -9.10 -16.79 13.29
CA ARG A 57 -10.34 -16.11 12.87
C ARG A 57 -10.99 -16.75 11.65
N LEU A 58 -10.20 -17.03 10.61
CA LEU A 58 -10.68 -17.71 9.39
C LEU A 58 -11.18 -19.13 9.69
N LYS A 59 -10.45 -19.88 10.53
CA LYS A 59 -10.86 -21.21 10.98
C LYS A 59 -12.20 -21.14 11.73
N SER A 60 -12.38 -20.19 12.64
CA SER A 60 -13.66 -19.97 13.33
C SER A 60 -14.80 -19.58 12.40
N ALA A 61 -14.51 -18.94 11.26
CA ALA A 61 -15.49 -18.66 10.21
C ALA A 61 -15.78 -19.88 9.30
N GLY A 62 -15.15 -21.03 9.55
CA GLY A 62 -15.42 -22.29 8.86
C GLY A 62 -14.45 -22.63 7.73
N PHE A 63 -13.30 -21.97 7.62
CA PHE A 63 -12.22 -22.40 6.74
C PHE A 63 -11.59 -23.70 7.25
N PRO A 64 -11.35 -24.71 6.37
CA PRO A 64 -10.62 -25.90 6.76
C PRO A 64 -9.13 -25.59 6.92
N GLU A 65 -8.44 -26.34 7.78
CA GLU A 65 -6.99 -26.14 8.00
C GLU A 65 -6.17 -26.35 6.72
N THR A 66 -6.64 -27.18 5.79
CA THR A 66 -5.99 -27.41 4.50
C THR A 66 -5.91 -26.17 3.61
N ASP A 67 -6.75 -25.17 3.86
CA ASP A 67 -6.80 -23.90 3.12
C ASP A 67 -6.02 -22.79 3.83
N LEU A 68 -5.42 -23.06 4.99
CA LEU A 68 -4.72 -22.08 5.84
C LEU A 68 -3.24 -22.46 5.96
N HIS A 69 -2.39 -21.74 5.24
CA HIS A 69 -0.96 -22.02 5.13
C HIS A 69 -0.17 -20.95 5.89
N LEU A 70 0.15 -21.21 7.15
CA LEU A 70 1.12 -20.40 7.88
C LEU A 70 2.52 -20.67 7.35
N PHE A 71 3.34 -19.63 7.24
CA PHE A 71 4.74 -19.75 6.82
C PHE A 71 5.65 -18.90 7.68
N THR A 72 6.89 -19.37 7.87
CA THR A 72 8.00 -18.67 8.54
C THR A 72 9.31 -19.14 7.92
N ALA A 73 10.33 -18.29 7.90
CA ALA A 73 11.69 -18.74 7.64
C ALA A 73 12.33 -19.24 8.95
N PRO A 74 13.14 -20.32 8.94
CA PRO A 74 13.72 -20.88 10.16
C PRO A 74 14.59 -19.90 10.97
N ASP A 75 15.28 -19.00 10.29
CA ASP A 75 16.12 -17.94 10.84
C ASP A 75 15.33 -16.68 11.25
N HIS A 76 14.06 -16.57 10.82
CA HIS A 76 13.15 -15.47 11.14
C HIS A 76 11.81 -15.98 11.72
N PRO A 77 11.81 -16.65 12.88
CA PRO A 77 10.62 -17.34 13.41
C PRO A 77 9.46 -16.41 13.80
N ARG A 78 9.72 -15.10 13.99
CA ARG A 78 8.71 -14.08 14.34
C ARG A 78 8.25 -13.24 13.14
N GLU A 79 8.84 -13.44 11.96
CA GLU A 79 8.56 -12.64 10.76
C GLU A 79 7.75 -13.44 9.73
N GLY A 80 6.92 -14.36 10.19
CA GLY A 80 6.07 -15.18 9.35
C GLY A 80 4.84 -14.48 8.81
N GLY A 81 4.03 -15.25 8.08
CA GLY A 81 2.77 -14.79 7.50
C GLY A 81 1.75 -15.92 7.31
N LEU A 82 0.68 -15.59 6.59
CA LEU A 82 -0.42 -16.51 6.28
C LEU A 82 -0.77 -16.43 4.79
N VAL A 83 -0.90 -17.57 4.13
CA VAL A 83 -1.65 -17.68 2.88
C VAL A 83 -2.96 -18.43 3.14
N ALA A 84 -4.10 -17.79 2.90
CA ALA A 84 -5.43 -18.41 2.97
C ALA A 84 -6.03 -18.55 1.57
N ILE A 85 -6.51 -19.74 1.24
CA ILE A 85 -7.10 -20.03 -0.08
C ILE A 85 -8.61 -20.19 0.05
N TYR A 86 -9.37 -19.40 -0.71
CA TYR A 86 -10.81 -19.55 -0.81
C TYR A 86 -11.18 -20.01 -2.23
N PRO A 87 -11.51 -21.31 -2.43
CA PRO A 87 -11.74 -21.88 -3.76
C PRO A 87 -12.86 -21.16 -4.53
N GLY A 88 -12.58 -20.84 -5.80
CA GLY A 88 -13.59 -20.34 -6.72
C GLY A 88 -14.39 -21.46 -7.37
N ARG A 89 -15.55 -21.12 -7.95
CA ARG A 89 -16.40 -22.09 -8.66
C ARG A 89 -15.88 -22.54 -10.03
N ASP A 90 -14.91 -21.83 -10.61
CA ASP A 90 -14.31 -22.19 -11.91
C ASP A 90 -12.80 -22.49 -11.75
N PRO A 91 -12.40 -23.77 -11.65
CA PRO A 91 -11.00 -24.16 -11.43
C PRO A 91 -10.10 -23.91 -12.65
N LYS A 92 -10.66 -23.55 -13.81
CA LYS A 92 -9.88 -23.22 -15.02
C LYS A 92 -9.36 -21.79 -15.01
N LEU A 93 -9.87 -20.94 -14.12
CA LEU A 93 -9.43 -19.56 -14.01
C LEU A 93 -8.33 -19.44 -12.97
N LYS A 94 -7.25 -18.74 -13.34
CA LYS A 94 -6.26 -18.26 -12.36
C LYS A 94 -6.95 -17.43 -11.27
N GLY A 95 -6.46 -17.57 -10.04
CA GLY A 95 -6.99 -16.87 -8.87
C GLY A 95 -6.74 -15.35 -8.89
N ILE A 96 -7.21 -14.67 -7.86
CA ILE A 96 -6.87 -13.29 -7.52
C ILE A 96 -6.07 -13.34 -6.23
N LEU A 97 -4.90 -12.69 -6.22
CA LEU A 97 -4.12 -12.50 -5.00
C LEU A 97 -4.60 -11.23 -4.30
N LEU A 98 -4.96 -11.34 -3.04
CA LEU A 98 -5.20 -10.23 -2.12
C LEU A 98 -3.96 -10.18 -1.23
N LEU A 99 -3.11 -9.17 -1.39
CA LEU A 99 -1.83 -9.06 -0.71
C LEU A 99 -1.90 -7.88 0.25
N ALA A 100 -1.56 -8.10 1.51
CA ALA A 100 -1.45 -7.05 2.52
C ALA A 100 -0.26 -7.37 3.42
N HIS A 101 0.46 -6.35 3.89
CA HIS A 101 1.51 -6.58 4.88
C HIS A 101 0.96 -6.38 6.30
N ILE A 102 1.58 -7.04 7.27
CA ILE A 102 1.14 -7.02 8.67
C ILE A 102 2.24 -6.56 9.63
N ASP A 103 3.48 -6.42 9.16
CA ASP A 103 4.50 -5.65 9.87
C ASP A 103 4.17 -4.16 9.86
N VAL A 104 4.77 -3.44 10.78
CA VAL A 104 4.58 -2.00 10.93
C VAL A 104 5.90 -1.36 11.34
N VAL A 105 6.13 -0.11 10.92
CA VAL A 105 7.28 0.65 11.45
C VAL A 105 7.22 0.82 12.97
N GLU A 106 8.39 1.08 13.55
CA GLU A 106 8.56 1.32 14.98
C GLU A 106 7.67 2.44 15.52
N ALA A 107 7.29 2.29 16.80
CA ALA A 107 6.49 3.28 17.52
C ALA A 107 6.98 3.40 18.96
N LYS A 108 7.68 4.49 19.25
CA LYS A 108 8.14 4.82 20.60
C LYS A 108 6.98 5.39 21.41
N ARG A 109 6.68 4.82 22.57
CA ARG A 109 5.51 5.23 23.37
C ARG A 109 5.58 6.69 23.81
N GLU A 110 6.77 7.19 24.08
CA GLU A 110 7.03 8.56 24.49
C GLU A 110 6.67 9.61 23.42
N ASP A 111 6.63 9.22 22.14
CA ASP A 111 6.28 10.11 21.03
C ASP A 111 4.76 10.13 20.75
N TRP A 112 3.98 9.28 21.44
CA TRP A 112 2.56 9.10 21.16
C TRP A 112 1.67 9.62 22.28
N THR A 113 0.56 10.27 21.89
CA THR A 113 -0.49 10.71 22.85
C THR A 113 -1.28 9.54 23.43
N ARG A 114 -1.39 8.42 22.70
CA ARG A 114 -2.08 7.18 23.09
C ARG A 114 -1.10 6.03 22.97
N ASP A 115 -1.33 4.93 23.68
CA ASP A 115 -0.49 3.75 23.45
C ASP A 115 -0.59 3.32 21.97
N PRO A 116 0.54 3.19 21.24
CA PRO A 116 0.52 2.94 19.80
C PRO A 116 -0.08 1.58 19.43
N PHE A 117 -0.15 0.63 20.36
CA PHE A 117 -0.68 -0.72 20.12
C PHE A 117 -2.00 -0.96 20.85
N THR A 118 -2.70 0.12 21.19
CA THR A 118 -4.09 0.09 21.64
C THR A 118 -4.95 0.80 20.62
N LEU A 119 -5.90 0.09 20.00
CA LEU A 119 -6.80 0.70 19.02
C LEU A 119 -7.79 1.62 19.74
N VAL A 120 -7.66 2.92 19.49
CA VAL A 120 -8.55 3.93 20.06
C VAL A 120 -9.41 4.55 18.95
N GLU A 121 -10.72 4.59 19.17
CA GLU A 121 -11.69 5.24 18.29
C GLU A 121 -12.19 6.53 18.94
N GLU A 122 -11.91 7.67 18.30
CA GLU A 122 -12.31 8.99 18.81
C GLU A 122 -12.62 9.94 17.65
N ASN A 123 -13.72 10.70 17.76
CA ASN A 123 -14.14 11.69 16.77
C ASN A 123 -14.18 11.15 15.33
N GLY A 124 -14.62 9.90 15.16
CA GLY A 124 -14.72 9.23 13.86
C GLY A 124 -13.39 8.74 13.27
N ASN A 125 -12.30 8.77 14.04
CA ASN A 125 -10.96 8.35 13.61
C ASN A 125 -10.44 7.18 14.46
N PHE A 126 -9.59 6.35 13.86
CA PHE A 126 -8.86 5.27 14.52
C PHE A 126 -7.40 5.68 14.76
N TYR A 127 -6.93 5.53 15.99
CA TYR A 127 -5.57 5.85 16.40
C TYR A 127 -4.89 4.59 16.91
N ALA A 128 -3.90 4.12 16.17
CA ALA A 128 -2.91 3.11 16.55
C ALA A 128 -1.87 2.96 15.43
N ARG A 129 -0.71 2.42 15.74
CA ARG A 129 0.27 1.97 14.75
C ARG A 129 -0.33 0.78 13.97
N GLY A 130 -0.32 0.86 12.64
CA GLY A 130 -0.96 -0.13 11.78
C GLY A 130 -2.43 0.18 11.44
N ALA A 131 -3.04 1.20 12.06
CA ALA A 131 -4.47 1.49 11.85
C ALA A 131 -4.83 1.95 10.42
N PHE A 132 -3.85 2.41 9.66
CA PHE A 132 -4.03 2.77 8.25
C PHE A 132 -3.17 1.84 7.40
N ASP A 133 -1.86 1.98 7.57
CA ASP A 133 -0.82 1.26 6.86
C ASP A 133 -0.29 0.10 7.71
N ASP A 134 -0.53 -1.17 7.35
CA ASP A 134 -1.51 -1.67 6.35
C ASP A 134 -2.53 -2.65 6.96
N LYS A 135 -2.62 -2.67 8.30
CA LYS A 135 -3.51 -3.64 8.97
C LYS A 135 -4.98 -3.36 8.74
N ALA A 136 -5.34 -2.17 8.24
CA ALA A 136 -6.70 -1.91 7.79
C ALA A 136 -7.05 -2.77 6.57
N GLU A 137 -6.23 -2.77 5.51
CA GLU A 137 -6.46 -3.60 4.32
C GLU A 137 -6.44 -5.09 4.68
N ALA A 138 -5.41 -5.51 5.43
CA ALA A 138 -5.29 -6.89 5.90
C ALA A 138 -6.55 -7.37 6.64
N ALA A 139 -7.09 -6.55 7.55
CA ALA A 139 -8.31 -6.87 8.28
C ALA A 139 -9.55 -6.92 7.36
N ILE A 140 -9.64 -6.03 6.36
CA ILE A 140 -10.72 -6.03 5.37
C ILE A 140 -10.69 -7.31 4.54
N TRP A 141 -9.50 -7.78 4.12
CA TRP A 141 -9.37 -9.04 3.37
C TRP A 141 -9.74 -10.25 4.21
N VAL A 142 -9.28 -10.32 5.47
CA VAL A 142 -9.67 -11.39 6.40
C VAL A 142 -11.19 -11.42 6.59
N ASP A 143 -11.80 -10.27 6.90
CA ASP A 143 -13.25 -10.16 7.11
C ASP A 143 -14.05 -10.51 5.83
N THR A 144 -13.57 -10.08 4.66
CA THR A 144 -14.16 -10.42 3.36
C THR A 144 -14.22 -11.94 3.16
N LEU A 145 -13.11 -12.64 3.40
CA LEU A 145 -13.05 -14.11 3.29
C LEU A 145 -13.98 -14.79 4.31
N MET A 146 -13.98 -14.32 5.56
CA MET A 146 -14.86 -14.83 6.63
C MET A 146 -16.33 -14.75 6.21
N ARG A 147 -16.77 -13.59 5.70
CA ARG A 147 -18.16 -13.38 5.26
C ARG A 147 -18.52 -14.23 4.05
N LEU A 148 -17.66 -14.29 3.03
CA LEU A 148 -17.92 -15.13 1.86
C LEU A 148 -18.12 -16.60 2.28
N ARG A 149 -17.30 -17.09 3.20
CA ARG A 149 -17.43 -18.45 3.76
C ARG A 149 -18.74 -18.64 4.52
N GLN A 150 -19.05 -17.75 5.46
CA GLN A 150 -20.26 -17.84 6.30
C GLN A 150 -21.55 -17.68 5.50
N GLN A 151 -21.54 -16.84 4.46
CA GLN A 151 -22.67 -16.63 3.56
C GLN A 151 -22.73 -17.67 2.42
N ASN A 152 -21.76 -18.59 2.36
CA ASN A 152 -21.63 -19.60 1.31
C ASN A 152 -21.60 -19.01 -0.12
N VAL A 153 -20.94 -17.86 -0.29
CA VAL A 153 -20.81 -17.14 -1.55
C VAL A 153 -19.50 -17.52 -2.24
N HIS A 154 -19.59 -18.30 -3.30
CA HIS A 154 -18.42 -18.77 -4.05
C HIS A 154 -18.11 -17.86 -5.25
N PRO A 155 -17.00 -17.09 -5.22
CA PRO A 155 -16.59 -16.24 -6.33
C PRO A 155 -16.23 -17.08 -7.55
N ARG A 156 -16.24 -16.43 -8.73
CA ARG A 156 -15.88 -17.11 -9.99
C ARG A 156 -14.44 -17.62 -9.97
N ARG A 157 -13.51 -16.79 -9.48
CA ARG A 157 -12.08 -17.10 -9.34
C ARG A 157 -11.77 -17.46 -7.89
N THR A 158 -10.79 -18.32 -7.68
CA THR A 158 -10.19 -18.54 -6.36
C THR A 158 -9.63 -17.23 -5.82
N LEU A 159 -9.92 -16.91 -4.55
CA LEU A 159 -9.24 -15.83 -3.84
C LEU A 159 -8.10 -16.43 -3.04
N LYS A 160 -6.94 -15.80 -3.10
CA LYS A 160 -5.75 -16.16 -2.32
C LYS A 160 -5.40 -14.93 -1.51
N LEU A 161 -5.52 -15.00 -0.19
CA LEU A 161 -5.08 -13.93 0.71
C LEU A 161 -3.65 -14.25 1.15
N ALA A 162 -2.70 -13.35 0.93
CA ALA A 162 -1.37 -13.42 1.49
C ALA A 162 -1.17 -12.25 2.45
N LEU A 163 -1.02 -12.58 3.73
CA LEU A 163 -0.57 -11.65 4.77
C LEU A 163 0.94 -11.84 4.94
N THR A 164 1.72 -10.81 4.61
CA THR A 164 3.20 -10.88 4.59
C THR A 164 3.83 -9.98 5.64
N CYS A 165 5.09 -10.26 5.99
CA CYS A 165 5.88 -9.46 6.93
C CYS A 165 7.14 -8.95 6.23
N GLY A 166 7.61 -7.79 6.68
CA GLY A 166 8.86 -7.13 6.34
C GLY A 166 8.83 -6.29 5.06
N GLU A 167 7.67 -5.69 4.78
CA GLU A 167 7.52 -4.65 3.76
C GLU A 167 8.25 -3.36 4.21
N GLU A 168 8.04 -2.96 5.46
CA GLU A 168 8.29 -1.60 5.95
C GLU A 168 9.78 -1.28 6.17
N THR A 169 10.62 -2.31 6.32
CA THR A 169 12.01 -2.15 6.74
C THR A 169 12.98 -2.71 5.73
N ALA A 170 13.71 -1.81 5.08
CA ALA A 170 14.80 -2.18 4.17
C ALA A 170 15.83 -3.09 4.86
N GLY A 171 16.05 -4.27 4.28
CA GLY A 171 16.99 -5.28 4.78
C GLY A 171 16.45 -6.21 5.86
N ALA A 172 15.17 -6.10 6.25
CA ALA A 172 14.48 -7.12 7.03
C ALA A 172 14.17 -8.36 6.19
N PHE A 173 13.61 -9.40 6.82
CA PHE A 173 12.99 -10.51 6.10
C PHE A 173 11.98 -9.97 5.08
N ASN A 174 11.82 -10.62 3.93
CA ASN A 174 10.79 -10.23 2.96
C ASN A 174 9.86 -11.41 2.68
N GLY A 175 8.66 -11.37 3.27
CA GLY A 175 7.68 -12.45 3.15
C GLY A 175 7.17 -12.65 1.73
N ALA A 176 6.98 -11.59 0.95
CA ALA A 176 6.51 -11.68 -0.44
C ALA A 176 7.57 -12.32 -1.35
N GLN A 177 8.84 -11.95 -1.17
CA GLN A 177 9.97 -12.58 -1.84
C GLN A 177 10.10 -14.05 -1.42
N TRP A 178 10.06 -14.33 -0.12
CA TRP A 178 10.17 -15.69 0.39
C TRP A 178 9.10 -16.61 -0.18
N LEU A 179 7.83 -16.16 -0.22
CA LEU A 179 6.73 -16.91 -0.84
C LEU A 179 6.98 -17.14 -2.34
N THR A 180 7.51 -16.15 -3.05
CA THR A 180 7.85 -16.29 -4.47
C THR A 180 8.92 -17.35 -4.71
N GLU A 181 9.90 -17.46 -3.81
CA GLU A 181 11.03 -18.38 -3.93
C GLU A 181 10.70 -19.80 -3.43
N HIS A 182 9.87 -19.94 -2.40
CA HIS A 182 9.67 -21.21 -1.68
C HIS A 182 8.27 -21.80 -1.82
N GLN A 183 7.26 -20.98 -2.07
CA GLN A 183 5.84 -21.36 -2.04
C GLN A 183 5.04 -20.72 -3.18
N ARG A 184 5.65 -20.64 -4.38
CA ARG A 184 5.09 -19.90 -5.52
C ARG A 184 3.66 -20.30 -5.86
N ASP A 185 3.35 -21.60 -5.78
CA ASP A 185 2.03 -22.13 -6.09
C ASP A 185 0.92 -21.58 -5.18
N LEU A 186 1.24 -21.24 -3.92
CA LEU A 186 0.29 -20.64 -2.99
C LEU A 186 -0.14 -19.25 -3.44
N ILE A 187 0.75 -18.47 -4.06
CA ILE A 187 0.48 -17.08 -4.46
C ILE A 187 0.27 -16.85 -5.97
N ASP A 188 0.48 -17.86 -6.82
CA ASP A 188 0.31 -17.67 -8.26
C ASP A 188 -1.14 -17.33 -8.62
N ALA A 189 -1.33 -16.22 -9.35
CA ALA A 189 -2.64 -15.61 -9.61
C ALA A 189 -2.67 -14.94 -10.99
N ALA A 190 -3.85 -14.51 -11.43
CA ALA A 190 -4.03 -13.73 -12.64
C ALA A 190 -3.48 -12.31 -12.49
N PHE A 191 -3.73 -11.72 -11.31
CA PHE A 191 -3.28 -10.40 -10.87
C PHE A 191 -3.37 -10.34 -9.34
N ALA A 192 -2.70 -9.35 -8.77
CA ALA A 192 -2.76 -9.03 -7.35
C ALA A 192 -3.51 -7.71 -7.13
N ILE A 193 -4.19 -7.62 -6.00
CA ILE A 193 -4.66 -6.37 -5.39
C ILE A 193 -3.84 -6.23 -4.11
N ASN A 194 -3.14 -5.11 -3.98
CA ASN A 194 -2.33 -4.75 -2.82
C ASN A 194 -2.55 -3.27 -2.48
N GLU A 195 -1.87 -2.83 -1.42
CA GLU A 195 -1.86 -1.46 -0.93
C GLU A 195 -1.30 -0.43 -1.93
N GLY A 196 -1.22 0.82 -1.46
CA GLY A 196 -0.50 1.92 -2.13
C GLY A 196 -1.39 2.99 -2.77
N ALA A 197 -2.70 2.72 -2.91
CA ALA A 197 -3.66 3.72 -3.40
C ALA A 197 -4.44 4.39 -2.26
N MET A 198 -5.00 5.58 -2.50
CA MET A 198 -5.81 6.29 -1.51
C MET A 198 -7.25 6.55 -1.98
N GLY A 199 -8.09 6.92 -1.01
CA GLY A 199 -9.42 7.47 -1.25
C GLY A 199 -9.60 8.76 -0.46
N GLU A 200 -10.44 9.65 -0.97
CA GLU A 200 -10.72 10.93 -0.32
C GLU A 200 -12.23 11.11 -0.09
N LEU A 201 -12.55 11.68 1.07
CA LEU A 201 -13.87 12.18 1.41
C LEU A 201 -13.80 13.71 1.51
N ASP A 202 -14.85 14.39 1.04
CA ASP A 202 -15.01 15.81 1.34
C ASP A 202 -15.43 16.04 2.81
N ALA A 203 -15.52 17.31 3.21
CA ALA A 203 -15.92 17.69 4.57
C ALA A 203 -17.34 17.21 4.97
N ALA A 204 -18.18 16.82 4.01
CA ALA A 204 -19.50 16.25 4.25
C ALA A 204 -19.49 14.71 4.26
N GLY A 205 -18.31 14.08 4.13
CA GLY A 205 -18.15 12.63 4.09
C GLY A 205 -18.49 12.00 2.74
N LYS A 206 -18.64 12.80 1.67
CA LYS A 206 -18.91 12.28 0.32
C LYS A 206 -17.60 11.88 -0.35
N ARG A 207 -17.60 10.69 -0.96
CA ARG A 207 -16.48 10.18 -1.75
C ARG A 207 -16.20 11.06 -2.95
N THR A 208 -15.00 11.62 -3.02
CA THR A 208 -14.54 12.50 -4.10
C THR A 208 -13.48 11.84 -4.96
N VAL A 209 -12.64 11.00 -4.36
CA VAL A 209 -11.54 10.30 -5.05
C VAL A 209 -11.50 8.83 -4.62
N LEU A 210 -11.23 7.97 -5.60
CA LEU A 210 -10.80 6.58 -5.39
C LEU A 210 -9.69 6.30 -6.39
N GLU A 211 -8.47 6.13 -5.89
CA GLU A 211 -7.31 5.88 -6.72
C GLU A 211 -7.13 4.38 -6.98
N VAL A 212 -6.46 4.08 -8.09
CA VAL A 212 -6.00 2.73 -8.42
C VAL A 212 -4.55 2.86 -8.86
N GLN A 213 -3.64 2.33 -8.06
CA GLN A 213 -2.22 2.35 -8.35
C GLN A 213 -1.86 1.20 -9.30
N ALA A 214 -1.22 1.54 -10.42
CA ALA A 214 -0.76 0.56 -11.42
C ALA A 214 0.74 0.24 -11.30
N GLY A 215 1.47 0.96 -10.46
CA GLY A 215 2.89 0.77 -10.24
C GLY A 215 3.45 1.82 -9.29
N GLU A 216 4.65 1.54 -8.78
CA GLU A 216 5.33 2.35 -7.79
C GLU A 216 6.78 2.62 -8.21
N LYS A 217 7.35 3.72 -7.70
CA LYS A 217 8.77 4.01 -7.87
C LYS A 217 9.58 3.14 -6.91
N PHE A 218 10.70 2.61 -7.38
CA PHE A 218 11.63 1.90 -6.51
C PHE A 218 12.49 2.87 -5.70
N PRO A 219 12.56 2.76 -4.36
CA PRO A 219 13.46 3.56 -3.54
C PRO A 219 14.90 3.03 -3.63
N GLN A 220 15.89 3.92 -3.63
CA GLN A 220 17.30 3.54 -3.61
C GLN A 220 18.09 4.43 -2.65
N ASN A 221 18.76 3.77 -1.69
CA ASN A 221 19.63 4.44 -0.73
C ASN A 221 21.09 4.41 -1.21
N TYR A 222 21.82 5.51 -1.00
CA TYR A 222 23.24 5.66 -1.37
C TYR A 222 24.07 6.13 -0.16
N ARG A 223 25.29 5.61 -0.03
CA ARG A 223 26.30 6.10 0.93
C ARG A 223 27.37 6.90 0.20
N LEU A 224 27.50 8.18 0.55
CA LEU A 224 28.56 9.05 0.02
C LEU A 224 29.69 9.18 1.05
N GLU A 225 30.89 8.76 0.68
CA GLU A 225 32.07 8.83 1.54
C GLU A 225 33.18 9.65 0.86
N VAL A 226 33.76 10.58 1.60
CA VAL A 226 34.89 11.40 1.14
C VAL A 226 35.99 11.33 2.19
N THR A 227 37.21 10.99 1.76
CA THR A 227 38.37 10.86 2.62
C THR A 227 39.46 11.86 2.23
N ASN A 228 40.25 12.28 3.22
CA ASN A 228 41.46 13.06 3.03
C ASN A 228 42.50 12.69 4.10
N PRO A 229 43.80 12.96 3.89
CA PRO A 229 44.80 12.81 4.95
C PRO A 229 44.44 13.62 6.19
N GLY A 230 44.70 13.07 7.37
CA GLY A 230 44.48 13.75 8.65
C GLY A 230 45.40 14.97 8.86
N GLY A 231 44.96 15.91 9.71
CA GLY A 231 45.71 17.13 10.01
C GLY A 231 45.25 17.79 11.32
N HIS A 232 46.03 18.78 11.79
CA HIS A 232 45.72 19.50 13.03
C HIS A 232 44.60 20.52 12.79
N SER A 233 43.53 20.51 13.60
CA SER A 233 42.31 21.33 13.37
C SER A 233 42.56 22.84 13.41
N SER A 234 43.58 23.32 14.12
CA SER A 234 43.99 24.74 14.10
C SER A 234 44.74 25.18 12.83
N ARG A 235 45.03 24.24 11.92
CA ARG A 235 45.72 24.48 10.63
C ARG A 235 44.95 23.81 9.49
N PRO A 236 43.69 24.19 9.24
CA PRO A 236 42.88 23.53 8.22
C PRO A 236 43.52 23.69 6.84
N LEU A 237 43.61 22.60 6.09
CA LEU A 237 44.02 22.63 4.68
C LEU A 237 42.83 23.08 3.81
N LYS A 238 43.14 23.76 2.70
CA LYS A 238 42.12 24.12 1.68
C LYS A 238 41.43 22.87 1.13
N ASP A 239 42.19 21.79 1.00
CA ASP A 239 41.68 20.49 0.62
C ASP A 239 41.19 19.72 1.86
N ASN A 240 39.88 19.63 2.02
CA ASN A 240 39.24 19.12 3.22
C ASN A 240 38.01 18.28 2.84
N ALA A 241 37.91 17.06 3.38
CA ALA A 241 36.79 16.16 3.10
C ALA A 241 35.43 16.76 3.50
N ILE A 242 35.36 17.50 4.62
CA ILE A 242 34.13 18.16 5.07
C ILE A 242 33.66 19.18 4.03
N TYR A 243 34.57 20.00 3.50
CA TYR A 243 34.20 21.04 2.51
C TYR A 243 33.81 20.43 1.16
N ARG A 244 34.40 19.30 0.79
CA ARG A 244 34.04 18.57 -0.43
C ARG A 244 32.67 17.91 -0.29
N LEU A 245 32.42 17.24 0.84
CA LEU A 245 31.15 16.60 1.12
C LEU A 245 30.02 17.63 1.21
N ALA A 246 30.21 18.74 1.94
CA ALA A 246 29.22 19.81 2.02
C ALA A 246 28.80 20.34 0.64
N ARG A 247 29.78 20.65 -0.23
CA ARG A 247 29.51 21.09 -1.60
C ARG A 247 28.86 20.02 -2.48
N ALA A 248 29.18 18.74 -2.25
CA ALA A 248 28.52 17.64 -2.96
C ALA A 248 27.03 17.55 -2.56
N LEU A 249 26.73 17.68 -1.26
CA LEU A 249 25.36 17.68 -0.75
C LEU A 249 24.56 18.88 -1.26
N GLU A 250 25.15 20.08 -1.32
CA GLU A 250 24.50 21.25 -1.94
C GLU A 250 24.13 21.00 -3.41
N ARG A 251 25.00 20.32 -4.16
CA ARG A 251 24.71 19.96 -5.57
C ARG A 251 23.60 18.93 -5.70
N VAL A 252 23.53 17.96 -4.79
CA VAL A 252 22.44 16.97 -4.77
C VAL A 252 21.12 17.66 -4.42
N ALA A 253 21.10 18.49 -3.38
CA ALA A 253 19.92 19.22 -2.96
C ALA A 253 19.38 20.19 -4.04
N ALA A 254 20.28 20.78 -4.84
CA ALA A 254 19.91 21.69 -5.93
C ALA A 254 19.53 20.96 -7.24
N TYR A 255 19.65 19.63 -7.31
CA TYR A 255 19.38 18.88 -8.53
C TYR A 255 17.90 18.54 -8.66
N GLU A 256 17.24 19.14 -9.66
CA GLU A 256 15.86 18.81 -10.02
C GLU A 256 15.84 17.78 -11.15
N PHE A 257 15.29 16.60 -10.86
CA PHE A 257 15.11 15.57 -11.88
C PHE A 257 14.09 16.01 -12.93
N PRO A 258 14.28 15.67 -14.21
CA PRO A 258 13.33 16.02 -15.25
C PRO A 258 11.98 15.32 -15.01
N ALA A 259 10.88 15.97 -15.41
CA ALA A 259 9.58 15.33 -15.43
C ALA A 259 9.56 14.18 -16.45
N GLN A 260 8.99 13.04 -16.06
CA GLN A 260 8.84 11.85 -16.88
C GLN A 260 7.42 11.32 -16.77
N PHE A 261 6.84 10.98 -17.92
CA PHE A 261 5.45 10.56 -18.00
C PHE A 261 5.35 9.11 -18.49
N THR A 262 4.60 8.30 -17.76
CA THR A 262 4.12 6.99 -18.20
C THR A 262 2.66 7.14 -18.66
N GLU A 263 2.10 6.13 -19.31
CA GLU A 263 0.66 6.12 -19.61
C GLU A 263 -0.18 6.26 -18.33
N GLY A 264 0.25 5.62 -17.24
CA GLY A 264 -0.38 5.72 -15.93
C GLY A 264 -0.35 7.13 -15.33
N SER A 265 0.82 7.79 -15.29
CA SER A 265 0.90 9.15 -14.74
C SER A 265 0.19 10.19 -15.61
N ARG A 266 0.11 9.98 -16.93
CA ARG A 266 -0.73 10.81 -17.81
C ARG A 266 -2.21 10.67 -17.49
N ALA A 267 -2.71 9.44 -17.38
CA ALA A 267 -4.11 9.18 -17.04
C ALA A 267 -4.46 9.74 -15.65
N TYR A 268 -3.54 9.63 -14.69
CA TYR A 268 -3.68 10.23 -13.36
C TYR A 268 -3.90 11.75 -13.43
N PHE A 269 -2.99 12.50 -14.08
CA PHE A 269 -3.13 13.96 -14.16
C PHE A 269 -4.34 14.41 -14.99
N GLU A 270 -4.76 13.64 -15.99
CA GLU A 270 -6.00 13.93 -16.74
C GLU A 270 -7.24 13.79 -15.84
N ALA A 271 -7.30 12.75 -15.01
CA ALA A 271 -8.38 12.55 -14.06
C ALA A 271 -8.35 13.62 -12.95
N MET A 272 -7.17 13.89 -12.39
CA MET A 272 -7.00 14.90 -11.34
C MET A 272 -7.36 16.30 -11.82
N ALA A 273 -7.08 16.67 -13.07
CA ALA A 273 -7.52 17.96 -13.61
C ALA A 273 -9.04 18.16 -13.52
N LYS A 274 -9.82 17.09 -13.74
CA LYS A 274 -11.29 17.13 -13.65
C LYS A 274 -11.74 17.28 -12.18
N ILE A 275 -11.06 16.59 -11.27
CA ILE A 275 -11.31 16.67 -9.82
C ILE A 275 -11.01 18.08 -9.30
N GLU A 276 -9.83 18.62 -9.60
CA GLU A 276 -9.42 19.96 -9.19
C GLU A 276 -10.32 21.05 -9.80
N ALA A 277 -10.74 20.91 -11.05
CA ALA A 277 -11.72 21.81 -11.65
C ALA A 277 -13.06 21.80 -10.89
N ALA A 278 -13.54 20.61 -10.47
CA ALA A 278 -14.76 20.48 -9.67
C ALA A 278 -14.62 21.06 -8.26
N ARG A 279 -13.39 21.14 -7.73
CA ARG A 279 -13.05 21.82 -6.47
C ARG A 279 -12.93 23.33 -6.59
N GLY A 280 -13.05 23.89 -7.80
CA GLY A 280 -12.84 25.31 -8.06
C GLY A 280 -11.38 25.71 -8.26
N GLU A 281 -10.46 24.74 -8.31
CA GLU A 281 -9.02 24.94 -8.51
C GLU A 281 -8.69 25.01 -10.01
N GLY A 282 -9.37 25.91 -10.73
CA GLY A 282 -9.29 26.02 -12.19
C GLY A 282 -7.89 26.30 -12.74
N GLN A 283 -7.06 27.02 -11.97
CA GLN A 283 -5.66 27.28 -12.35
C GLN A 283 -4.82 25.99 -12.31
N ILE A 284 -4.97 25.19 -11.24
CA ILE A 284 -4.27 23.91 -11.09
C ILE A 284 -4.77 22.91 -12.14
N ALA A 285 -6.07 22.81 -12.36
CA ALA A 285 -6.64 21.99 -13.42
C ALA A 285 -6.11 22.38 -14.81
N GLY A 286 -6.01 23.67 -15.10
CA GLY A 286 -5.40 24.18 -16.34
C GLY A 286 -3.93 23.77 -16.47
N ALA A 287 -3.16 23.85 -15.38
CA ALA A 287 -1.77 23.43 -15.34
C ALA A 287 -1.61 21.92 -15.52
N MET A 288 -2.44 21.09 -14.88
CA MET A 288 -2.46 19.64 -15.09
C MET A 288 -2.72 19.26 -16.55
N ASN A 289 -3.59 20.00 -17.25
CA ASN A 289 -3.78 19.78 -18.70
C ASN A 289 -2.58 20.28 -19.52
N ALA A 290 -1.95 21.38 -19.13
CA ALA A 290 -0.81 21.96 -19.85
C ALA A 290 0.48 21.15 -19.71
N LEU A 291 0.75 20.56 -18.55
CA LEU A 291 1.92 19.69 -18.34
C LEU A 291 1.84 18.38 -19.15
N LEU A 292 0.65 17.98 -19.62
CA LEU A 292 0.46 16.78 -20.43
C LEU A 292 0.69 17.00 -21.94
N LYS A 293 0.88 18.26 -22.38
CA LYS A 293 1.16 18.60 -23.78
C LYS A 293 2.51 18.04 -24.25
N ASP A 294 2.73 18.08 -25.56
CA ASP A 294 4.01 17.74 -26.18
C ASP A 294 4.55 18.94 -26.99
N PRO A 295 5.63 19.61 -26.53
CA PRO A 295 6.36 19.35 -25.29
C PRO A 295 5.55 19.79 -24.04
N PRO A 296 5.83 19.21 -22.85
CA PRO A 296 5.23 19.63 -21.58
C PRO A 296 5.52 21.10 -21.25
N ASP A 297 4.53 21.81 -20.71
CA ASP A 297 4.70 23.21 -20.27
C ASP A 297 5.53 23.28 -18.96
N PRO A 298 6.72 23.91 -18.95
CA PRO A 298 7.58 23.98 -17.77
C PRO A 298 6.96 24.78 -16.61
N GLN A 299 6.17 25.82 -16.90
CA GLN A 299 5.52 26.62 -15.86
C GLN A 299 4.39 25.82 -15.20
N ALA A 300 3.68 25.03 -16.00
CA ALA A 300 2.64 24.14 -15.49
C ALA A 300 3.21 23.04 -14.59
N ILE A 301 4.34 22.44 -15.00
CA ILE A 301 5.08 21.47 -14.20
C ILE A 301 5.48 22.09 -12.85
N ALA A 302 6.11 23.27 -12.85
CA ALA A 302 6.53 23.94 -11.63
C ALA A 302 5.35 24.26 -10.70
N LEU A 303 4.22 24.72 -11.26
CA LEU A 303 3.02 25.05 -10.48
C LEU A 303 2.41 23.80 -9.82
N VAL A 304 2.27 22.70 -10.56
CA VAL A 304 1.73 21.45 -10.02
C VAL A 304 2.67 20.84 -8.98
N SER A 305 3.98 20.80 -9.25
CA SER A 305 4.99 20.32 -8.30
C SER A 305 5.02 21.13 -6.99
N ALA A 306 4.79 22.44 -7.04
CA ALA A 306 4.81 23.29 -5.85
C ALA A 306 3.52 23.20 -5.00
N LYS A 307 2.41 22.76 -5.60
CA LYS A 307 1.11 22.68 -4.91
C LYS A 307 1.02 21.45 -4.01
N ASP A 308 1.57 20.32 -4.43
CA ASP A 308 1.48 19.05 -3.70
C ASP A 308 2.76 18.21 -3.87
N PRO A 309 3.45 17.82 -2.77
CA PRO A 309 4.64 16.98 -2.84
C PRO A 309 4.39 15.60 -3.47
N THR A 310 3.18 15.04 -3.34
CA THR A 310 2.77 13.79 -3.99
C THR A 310 2.76 13.96 -5.50
N TRP A 311 2.18 15.05 -6.02
CA TRP A 311 2.19 15.33 -7.46
C TRP A 311 3.60 15.56 -7.98
N ASN A 312 4.47 16.23 -7.20
CA ASN A 312 5.88 16.32 -7.54
C ASN A 312 6.55 14.94 -7.62
N ALA A 313 6.29 14.06 -6.66
CA ALA A 313 6.84 12.70 -6.65
C ALA A 313 6.31 11.82 -7.79
N THR A 314 5.08 12.05 -8.26
CA THR A 314 4.48 11.39 -9.43
C THR A 314 5.09 11.88 -10.75
N LEU A 315 5.49 13.15 -10.84
CA LEU A 315 6.07 13.72 -12.06
C LEU A 315 7.51 13.30 -12.32
N ARG A 316 8.29 12.97 -11.27
CA ARG A 316 9.74 12.78 -11.38
C ARG A 316 10.33 11.98 -10.22
N THR A 317 11.57 11.54 -10.41
CA THR A 317 12.41 11.09 -9.30
C THR A 317 12.61 12.21 -8.28
N THR A 318 12.57 11.85 -7.01
CA THR A 318 12.79 12.75 -5.88
C THR A 318 13.98 12.23 -5.09
N CYS A 319 14.75 13.14 -4.50
CA CYS A 319 15.87 12.81 -3.63
C CYS A 319 15.65 13.54 -2.30
N VAL A 320 15.97 12.86 -1.20
CA VAL A 320 15.98 13.41 0.17
C VAL A 320 17.42 13.48 0.64
#